data_AF-A0A5C7B635-F1
#
_entry.id   AF-A0A5C7B635-F1
#
_cell.length_a   1.000
_cell.length_b   1.000
_cell.length_c   1.000
_cell.angle_alpha   90.00
_cell.angle_beta   90.00
_cell.angle_gamma   90.00
#
_symmetry.space_group_name_H-M   'P 1'
#
loop_
_entity.id
_entity.type
_entity.pdbx_description
1 polymer ?
#
loop_
_entity_poly.entity_id
_entity_poly.type
_entity_poly.pdbx_seq_one_letter_code
_entity_poly.pdbx_strand_id
1 'polypeptide(L)'
;MKKLKAANLYRSELIRVSGKLVERYNKCLKKLGFTETKLTHFHIDGIGWSPEVAEEKANGNYLCNGESNPHGIIISPLQNKKPVYMPYHTFDRAMMLEVFKVHGEKINDITRDSAICIDFDQSIDAFYEPLDVLKYHIVSIKFHLIDNLDHIREQQLKLISTFKIGNNFIDEDLHNELLKSANKYGDLRERDLNLSVVNFVTDSFYTKSFGGVYVLRDFITPIVVFEDMKWYKEAIKDTLHEVTVFHVSQPELMEKLRDHIIIAYDLEDIVKTKRYERIKKFEFARYLKDTQHPIRDILSDPLLFKSYLNKVDIDTRKKVMSVERYLEKLETSNQYKISDIVDDDLFEAMHEPHSSLHPKHQDLIWKLLVNISPKDVLFLYWYDKEEFYKQYITWDDSLKDWVIETISNNI
;
A
#
# COMPACT_ATOMS: atom_id res chain seq x y z
N MET A 1 5.94 -5.46 18.19
CA MET A 1 4.79 -4.60 17.79
C MET A 1 4.18 -3.73 18.91
N LYS A 2 4.25 -4.09 20.21
CA LYS A 2 3.60 -3.32 21.30
C LYS A 2 4.03 -1.83 21.34
N LYS A 3 5.33 -1.54 21.21
CA LYS A 3 5.85 -0.17 21.22
C LYS A 3 5.29 0.70 20.08
N LEU A 4 5.23 0.17 18.85
CA LEU A 4 4.62 0.88 17.71
C LEU A 4 3.13 1.18 17.94
N LYS A 5 2.37 0.23 18.52
CA LYS A 5 0.96 0.46 18.87
C LYS A 5 0.82 1.60 19.89
N ALA A 6 1.65 1.62 20.93
CA ALA A 6 1.65 2.69 21.93
C ALA A 6 1.99 4.06 21.33
N ALA A 7 2.85 4.10 20.30
CA ALA A 7 3.21 5.32 19.58
C ALA A 7 2.24 5.70 18.45
N ASN A 8 1.10 5.01 18.28
CA ASN A 8 0.16 5.18 17.16
C ASN A 8 0.78 4.98 15.76
N LEU A 9 1.90 4.26 15.66
CA LEU A 9 2.62 3.96 14.43
C LEU A 9 2.27 2.58 13.85
N TYR A 10 1.24 1.92 14.36
CA TYR A 10 0.80 0.62 13.87
C TYR A 10 -0.71 0.54 13.77
N ARG A 11 -1.23 0.58 12.53
CA ARG A 11 -2.64 0.35 12.21
C ARG A 11 -3.63 1.17 13.07
N SER A 12 -3.28 2.43 13.33
CA SER A 12 -3.96 3.30 14.31
C SER A 12 -5.30 3.87 13.84
N GLU A 13 -5.57 3.89 12.54
CA GLU A 13 -6.76 4.52 11.96
C GLU A 13 -7.86 3.54 11.51
N LEU A 14 -7.75 2.26 11.89
CA LEU A 14 -8.75 1.26 11.54
C LEU A 14 -10.11 1.57 12.18
N ILE A 15 -11.18 1.21 11.49
CA ILE A 15 -12.57 1.42 11.91
C ILE A 15 -13.06 0.16 12.61
N ARG A 16 -13.57 0.32 13.83
CA ARG A 16 -14.16 -0.79 14.58
C ARG A 16 -15.48 -1.26 13.97
N VAL A 17 -15.59 -2.56 13.77
CA VAL A 17 -16.77 -3.29 13.26
C VAL A 17 -17.31 -4.19 14.36
N SER A 18 -18.61 -4.09 14.65
CA SER A 18 -19.28 -4.92 15.66
C SER A 18 -20.79 -4.99 15.42
N GLY A 19 -21.48 -5.96 16.06
CA GLY A 19 -22.93 -6.11 15.96
C GLY A 19 -23.39 -6.35 14.52
N LYS A 20 -24.45 -5.64 14.10
CA LYS A 20 -25.03 -5.77 12.75
C LYS A 20 -24.04 -5.51 11.61
N LEU A 21 -22.98 -4.73 11.85
CA LEU A 21 -21.97 -4.48 10.82
C LEU A 21 -21.16 -5.73 10.48
N VAL A 22 -20.97 -6.64 11.44
CA VAL A 22 -20.32 -7.95 11.21
C VAL A 22 -21.18 -8.80 10.27
N GLU A 23 -22.50 -8.83 10.48
CA GLU A 23 -23.42 -9.56 9.62
C GLU A 23 -23.38 -9.04 8.19
N ARG A 24 -23.38 -7.71 8.00
CA ARG A 24 -23.26 -7.08 6.68
C ARG A 24 -21.92 -7.40 6.02
N TYR A 25 -20.83 -7.33 6.77
CA TYR A 25 -19.50 -7.68 6.29
C TYR A 25 -19.43 -9.14 5.83
N ASN A 26 -20.00 -10.07 6.61
CA ASN A 26 -20.08 -11.49 6.26
C ASN A 26 -20.96 -11.75 5.02
N LYS A 27 -22.05 -11.00 4.84
CA LYS A 27 -22.82 -11.03 3.59
C LYS A 27 -21.99 -10.57 2.39
N CYS A 28 -21.17 -9.53 2.55
CA CYS A 28 -20.24 -9.10 1.50
C CYS A 28 -19.21 -10.18 1.17
N LEU A 29 -18.60 -10.80 2.18
CA LEU A 29 -17.64 -11.90 1.99
C LEU A 29 -18.28 -13.04 1.18
N LYS A 30 -19.47 -13.50 1.57
CA LYS A 30 -20.21 -14.53 0.83
C LYS A 30 -20.50 -14.14 -0.61
N LYS A 31 -20.96 -12.90 -0.84
CA LYS A 31 -21.29 -12.40 -2.18
C LYS A 31 -20.06 -12.35 -3.09
N LEU A 32 -18.89 -12.09 -2.53
CA LEU A 32 -17.59 -12.07 -3.21
C LEU A 32 -16.94 -13.47 -3.34
N GLY A 33 -17.61 -14.53 -2.90
CA GLY A 33 -17.08 -15.90 -2.98
C GLY A 33 -16.16 -16.32 -1.83
N PHE A 34 -16.05 -15.50 -0.78
CA PHE A 34 -15.23 -15.79 0.41
C PHE A 34 -16.04 -16.45 1.52
N THR A 35 -15.33 -17.17 2.41
CA THR A 35 -15.92 -17.70 3.64
C THR A 35 -16.20 -16.58 4.65
N GLU A 36 -17.21 -16.75 5.50
CA GLU A 36 -17.49 -15.80 6.59
C GLU A 36 -16.37 -15.81 7.65
N THR A 37 -16.20 -14.69 8.34
CA THR A 37 -15.42 -14.63 9.58
C THR A 37 -16.29 -15.07 10.76
N LYS A 38 -15.67 -15.73 11.75
CA LYS A 38 -16.30 -16.11 13.02
C LYS A 38 -16.12 -15.03 14.09
N LEU A 39 -15.38 -13.96 13.80
CA LEU A 39 -15.11 -12.89 14.75
C LEU A 39 -16.39 -12.07 15.03
N THR A 40 -16.64 -11.80 16.31
CA THR A 40 -17.78 -10.98 16.75
C THR A 40 -17.48 -9.48 16.70
N HIS A 41 -16.21 -9.11 16.62
CA HIS A 41 -15.73 -7.76 16.39
C HIS A 41 -14.34 -7.79 15.74
N PHE A 42 -14.02 -6.79 14.93
CA PHE A 42 -12.71 -6.62 14.29
C PHE A 42 -12.58 -5.17 13.82
N HIS A 43 -11.46 -4.81 13.21
CA HIS A 43 -11.30 -3.51 12.59
C HIS A 43 -11.02 -3.62 11.09
N ILE A 44 -11.47 -2.63 10.32
CA ILE A 44 -11.24 -2.56 8.88
C ILE A 44 -10.53 -1.26 8.49
N ASP A 45 -9.83 -1.29 7.37
CA ASP A 45 -9.19 -0.14 6.76
C ASP A 45 -10.09 0.56 5.72
N GLY A 46 -9.51 1.46 4.92
CA GLY A 46 -10.24 2.22 3.90
C GLY A 46 -10.90 1.36 2.81
N ILE A 47 -10.29 0.23 2.42
CA ILE A 47 -10.84 -0.66 1.38
C ILE A 47 -11.75 -1.75 1.97
N GLY A 48 -11.78 -1.89 3.29
CA GLY A 48 -12.57 -2.91 3.99
C GLY A 48 -11.75 -4.13 4.40
N TRP A 49 -10.42 -4.08 4.29
CA TRP A 49 -9.53 -5.15 4.73
C TRP A 49 -9.35 -5.10 6.26
N SER A 50 -9.36 -6.27 6.90
CA SER A 50 -9.18 -6.44 8.34
C SER A 50 -7.94 -7.27 8.66
N PRO A 51 -7.04 -6.78 9.52
CA PRO A 51 -5.90 -7.58 9.96
C PRO A 51 -6.31 -8.79 10.80
N GLU A 52 -7.37 -8.68 11.60
CA GLU A 52 -7.84 -9.80 12.43
C GLU A 52 -8.48 -10.90 11.60
N VAL A 53 -9.25 -10.54 10.56
CA VAL A 53 -9.82 -11.51 9.61
C VAL A 53 -8.73 -12.15 8.76
N ALA A 54 -7.70 -11.39 8.36
CA ALA A 54 -6.54 -11.93 7.65
C ALA A 54 -5.78 -12.97 8.50
N GLU A 55 -5.61 -12.69 9.80
CA GLU A 55 -5.00 -13.62 10.76
C GLU A 55 -5.86 -14.87 10.97
N GLU A 56 -7.18 -14.73 11.17
CA GLU A 56 -8.12 -15.85 11.28
C GLU A 56 -8.06 -16.79 10.07
N LYS A 57 -7.98 -16.20 8.86
CA LYS A 57 -7.96 -16.95 7.60
C LYS A 57 -6.57 -17.44 7.19
N ALA A 58 -5.53 -17.07 7.94
CA ALA A 58 -4.12 -17.25 7.55
C ALA A 58 -3.82 -16.77 6.11
N ASN A 59 -4.50 -15.70 5.67
CA ASN A 59 -4.37 -15.14 4.33
C ASN A 59 -4.38 -13.61 4.40
N GLY A 60 -3.22 -13.00 4.12
CA GLY A 60 -3.04 -11.54 4.10
C GLY A 60 -3.89 -10.84 3.04
N ASN A 61 -4.19 -11.49 1.92
CA ASN A 61 -4.92 -10.94 0.79
C ASN A 61 -6.30 -11.62 0.63
N TYR A 62 -6.99 -11.91 1.74
CA TYR A 62 -8.26 -12.65 1.71
C TYR A 62 -9.41 -11.96 0.96
N LEU A 63 -9.27 -10.67 0.62
CA LEU A 63 -10.21 -9.94 -0.24
C LEU A 63 -9.85 -10.01 -1.72
N CYS A 64 -8.88 -10.83 -2.11
CA CYS A 64 -8.49 -11.04 -3.50
C CYS A 64 -8.81 -12.49 -3.92
N ASN A 65 -9.53 -12.65 -5.03
CA ASN A 65 -9.76 -13.94 -5.66
C ASN A 65 -8.62 -14.23 -6.66
N GLY A 66 -7.47 -14.65 -6.13
CA GLY A 66 -6.24 -14.75 -6.91
C GLY A 66 -5.58 -13.38 -7.12
N GLU A 67 -4.60 -13.32 -8.02
CA GLU A 67 -3.76 -12.13 -8.20
C GLU A 67 -4.42 -11.01 -9.03
N SER A 68 -5.38 -11.35 -9.89
CA SER A 68 -6.04 -10.41 -10.82
C SER A 68 -7.37 -9.84 -10.32
N ASN A 69 -7.94 -10.37 -9.23
CA ASN A 69 -9.30 -10.02 -8.82
C ASN A 69 -9.33 -9.47 -7.38
N PRO A 70 -8.82 -8.26 -7.14
CA PRO A 70 -9.00 -7.59 -5.86
C PRO A 70 -10.45 -7.12 -5.69
N HIS A 71 -10.94 -7.19 -4.47
CA HIS A 71 -12.27 -6.69 -4.10
C HIS A 71 -12.20 -5.76 -2.89
N GLY A 72 -13.21 -4.91 -2.76
CA GLY A 72 -13.38 -4.01 -1.61
C GLY A 72 -14.73 -4.22 -0.93
N ILE A 73 -14.82 -3.79 0.33
CA ILE A 73 -16.07 -3.81 1.10
C ILE A 73 -16.25 -2.43 1.74
N ILE A 74 -17.33 -1.74 1.40
CA ILE A 74 -17.76 -0.52 2.10
C ILE A 74 -18.97 -0.84 2.97
N ILE A 75 -18.80 -0.70 4.28
CA ILE A 75 -19.87 -0.86 5.28
C ILE A 75 -20.13 0.42 6.08
N SER A 76 -19.32 1.47 5.89
CA SER A 76 -19.44 2.72 6.63
C SER A 76 -18.90 3.91 5.84
N PRO A 77 -19.51 5.11 5.94
CA PRO A 77 -18.94 6.33 5.36
C PRO A 77 -17.62 6.74 6.03
N LEU A 78 -17.33 6.21 7.23
CA LEU A 78 -16.08 6.48 7.95
C LEU A 78 -14.84 5.94 7.24
N GLN A 79 -15.00 5.03 6.27
CA GLN A 79 -13.91 4.54 5.41
C GLN A 79 -13.36 5.63 4.48
N ASN A 80 -14.09 6.72 4.27
CA ASN A 80 -13.62 7.84 3.45
C ASN A 80 -12.29 8.40 4.00
N LYS A 81 -11.30 8.56 3.11
CA LYS A 81 -9.94 9.06 3.39
C LYS A 81 -9.10 8.20 4.33
N LYS A 82 -9.60 7.05 4.80
CA LYS A 82 -8.83 6.16 5.66
C LYS A 82 -7.65 5.53 4.94
N PRO A 83 -6.56 5.21 5.68
CA PRO A 83 -5.44 4.47 5.10
C PRO A 83 -5.89 3.11 4.57
N VAL A 84 -5.23 2.65 3.51
CA VAL A 84 -5.27 1.24 3.06
C VAL A 84 -3.96 0.62 3.55
N TYR A 85 -4.04 -0.32 4.48
CA TYR A 85 -2.84 -0.84 5.18
C TYR A 85 -2.18 -2.00 4.46
N MET A 86 -2.95 -2.69 3.60
CA MET A 86 -2.47 -3.82 2.81
C MET A 86 -2.85 -3.61 1.33
N PRO A 87 -2.37 -2.53 0.68
CA PRO A 87 -2.66 -2.30 -0.72
C PRO A 87 -2.06 -3.41 -1.58
N TYR A 88 -2.84 -3.92 -2.52
CA TYR A 88 -2.37 -4.84 -3.54
C TYR A 88 -1.68 -4.07 -4.67
N HIS A 89 -2.18 -2.88 -5.02
CA HIS A 89 -1.56 -1.92 -5.91
C HIS A 89 -1.26 -0.59 -5.22
N THR A 90 -0.23 0.13 -5.65
CA THR A 90 0.08 1.48 -5.11
C THR A 90 -1.04 2.50 -5.31
N PHE A 91 -1.96 2.26 -6.26
CA PHE A 91 -3.09 3.13 -6.53
C PHE A 91 -4.40 2.74 -5.80
N ASP A 92 -4.44 1.65 -5.01
CA ASP A 92 -5.67 1.20 -4.34
C ASP A 92 -6.29 2.29 -3.45
N ARG A 93 -5.45 3.03 -2.72
CA ARG A 93 -5.90 4.17 -1.91
C ARG A 93 -6.50 5.28 -2.77
N ALA A 94 -5.90 5.55 -3.94
CA ALA A 94 -6.39 6.57 -4.85
C ALA A 94 -7.73 6.17 -5.50
N MET A 95 -7.92 4.88 -5.82
CA MET A 95 -9.21 4.36 -6.27
C MET A 95 -10.30 4.59 -5.24
N MET A 96 -10.04 4.23 -3.97
CA MET A 96 -11.01 4.46 -2.89
C MET A 96 -11.34 5.94 -2.69
N LEU A 97 -10.35 6.84 -2.80
CA LEU A 97 -10.60 8.28 -2.74
C LEU A 97 -11.52 8.75 -3.88
N GLU A 98 -11.32 8.26 -5.10
CA GLU A 98 -12.19 8.62 -6.24
C GLU A 98 -13.61 8.05 -6.07
N VAL A 99 -13.74 6.81 -5.58
CA VAL A 99 -15.05 6.20 -5.26
C VAL A 99 -15.84 7.07 -4.28
N PHE A 100 -15.21 7.50 -3.18
CA PHE A 100 -15.88 8.35 -2.19
C PHE A 100 -16.12 9.78 -2.69
N LYS A 101 -15.30 10.29 -3.60
CA LYS A 101 -15.49 11.59 -4.24
C LYS A 101 -16.69 11.59 -5.18
N VAL A 102 -16.88 10.52 -5.97
CA VAL A 102 -18.00 10.40 -6.93
C VAL A 102 -19.30 10.01 -6.23
N HIS A 103 -19.27 9.05 -5.30
CA HIS A 103 -20.46 8.42 -4.74
C HIS A 103 -20.65 8.65 -3.23
N GLY A 104 -19.92 9.58 -2.61
CA GLY A 104 -19.89 9.74 -1.15
C GLY A 104 -21.25 9.92 -0.48
N GLU A 105 -22.15 10.73 -1.07
CA GLU A 105 -23.50 10.93 -0.54
C GLU A 105 -24.35 9.64 -0.62
N LYS A 106 -24.27 8.92 -1.74
CA LYS A 106 -24.97 7.65 -1.94
C LYS A 106 -24.44 6.57 -1.02
N ILE A 107 -23.12 6.47 -0.87
CA ILE A 107 -22.47 5.55 0.07
C ILE A 107 -22.96 5.82 1.49
N ASN A 108 -23.02 7.08 1.90
CA ASN A 108 -23.52 7.47 3.23
C ASN A 108 -24.97 7.04 3.45
N ASP A 109 -25.84 7.17 2.45
CA ASP A 109 -27.23 6.73 2.57
C ASP A 109 -27.34 5.19 2.56
N ILE A 110 -26.71 4.50 1.61
CA ILE A 110 -26.75 3.04 1.44
C ILE A 110 -26.22 2.31 2.68
N THR A 111 -25.13 2.80 3.27
CA THR A 111 -24.47 2.12 4.41
C THR A 111 -25.22 2.27 5.74
N ARG A 112 -26.33 3.03 5.80
CA ARG A 112 -27.21 3.09 6.97
C ARG A 112 -27.82 1.72 7.27
N ASP A 113 -28.34 1.08 6.25
CA ASP A 113 -29.08 -0.18 6.33
C ASP A 113 -28.41 -1.34 5.57
N SER A 114 -27.45 -1.05 4.69
CA SER A 114 -26.79 -2.02 3.81
C SER A 114 -25.26 -1.93 3.82
N ALA A 115 -24.62 -2.61 2.87
CA ALA A 115 -23.20 -2.57 2.55
C ALA A 115 -22.99 -2.74 1.04
N ILE A 116 -21.82 -2.32 0.57
CA ILE A 116 -21.45 -2.30 -0.84
C ILE A 116 -20.22 -3.18 -1.02
N CYS A 117 -20.33 -4.18 -1.88
CA CYS A 117 -19.16 -4.88 -2.42
C CYS A 117 -18.61 -4.08 -3.60
N ILE A 118 -17.30 -3.93 -3.65
CA ILE A 118 -16.59 -3.32 -4.78
C ILE A 118 -15.87 -4.41 -5.53
N ASP A 119 -16.05 -4.40 -6.83
CA ASP A 119 -15.30 -5.22 -7.76
C ASP A 119 -14.37 -4.31 -8.59
N PHE A 120 -13.06 -4.56 -8.50
CA PHE A 120 -12.07 -3.83 -9.27
C PHE A 120 -11.78 -4.65 -10.52
N ASP A 121 -12.42 -4.32 -11.63
CA ASP A 121 -12.29 -5.08 -12.87
C ASP A 121 -11.25 -4.44 -13.79
N GLN A 122 -10.16 -5.15 -14.05
CA GLN A 122 -9.09 -4.70 -14.96
C GLN A 122 -9.25 -5.21 -16.39
N SER A 123 -10.40 -5.82 -16.71
CA SER A 123 -10.65 -6.57 -17.95
C SER A 123 -9.65 -7.71 -18.17
N ILE A 124 -9.19 -8.32 -17.07
CA ILE A 124 -8.26 -9.45 -17.04
C ILE A 124 -8.87 -10.51 -16.13
N ASP A 125 -9.38 -11.59 -16.73
CA ASP A 125 -10.01 -12.67 -15.96
C ASP A 125 -8.99 -13.40 -15.08
N ALA A 126 -7.81 -13.67 -15.66
CA ALA A 126 -6.70 -14.32 -15.01
C ALA A 126 -5.37 -13.91 -15.67
N PHE A 127 -4.33 -13.89 -14.85
CA PHE A 127 -2.95 -13.78 -15.31
C PHE A 127 -2.44 -15.13 -15.82
N TYR A 128 -1.83 -15.13 -17.00
CA TYR A 128 -1.17 -16.31 -17.58
C TYR A 128 0.34 -16.12 -17.67
N GLU A 129 0.79 -14.90 -17.98
CA GLU A 129 2.20 -14.56 -18.17
C GLU A 129 2.59 -13.34 -17.32
N PRO A 130 3.84 -13.24 -16.83
CA PRO A 130 4.26 -12.18 -15.93
C PRO A 130 4.13 -10.77 -16.52
N LEU A 131 4.25 -10.62 -17.85
CA LEU A 131 4.09 -9.33 -18.54
C LEU A 131 2.63 -8.96 -18.83
N ASP A 132 1.65 -9.81 -18.49
CA ASP A 132 0.23 -9.45 -18.52
C ASP A 132 -0.08 -8.25 -17.62
N VAL A 133 0.76 -7.96 -16.61
CA VAL A 133 0.67 -6.73 -15.80
C VAL A 133 0.73 -5.46 -16.65
N LEU A 134 1.32 -5.51 -17.85
CA LEU A 134 1.36 -4.38 -18.77
C LEU A 134 -0.02 -4.03 -19.34
N LYS A 135 -0.99 -4.95 -19.31
CA LYS A 135 -2.37 -4.73 -19.76
C LYS A 135 -3.17 -3.80 -18.84
N TYR A 136 -2.69 -3.55 -17.61
CA TYR A 136 -3.37 -2.69 -16.64
C TYR A 136 -3.39 -1.23 -17.09
N HIS A 137 -4.42 -0.76 -17.76
CA HIS A 137 -4.52 0.68 -18.12
C HIS A 137 -5.71 1.36 -17.43
N ILE A 138 -6.83 0.67 -17.36
CA ILE A 138 -8.07 1.19 -16.80
C ILE A 138 -8.64 0.15 -15.85
N VAL A 139 -8.91 0.57 -14.62
CA VAL A 139 -9.66 -0.23 -13.65
C VAL A 139 -11.10 0.25 -13.63
N SER A 140 -12.03 -0.62 -14.02
CA SER A 140 -13.47 -0.40 -13.94
C SER A 140 -13.97 -0.80 -12.56
N ILE A 141 -14.29 0.18 -11.73
CA ILE A 141 -14.77 -0.03 -10.37
C ILE A 141 -16.28 -0.22 -10.42
N LYS A 142 -16.73 -1.45 -10.18
CA LYS A 142 -18.14 -1.87 -10.16
C LYS A 142 -18.63 -2.01 -8.72
N PHE A 143 -19.91 -1.78 -8.51
CA PHE A 143 -20.53 -1.78 -7.20
C PHE A 143 -21.68 -2.78 -7.15
N HIS A 144 -21.74 -3.55 -6.07
CA HIS A 144 -22.81 -4.51 -5.84
C HIS A 144 -23.36 -4.35 -4.43
N LEU A 145 -24.66 -4.09 -4.33
CA LEU A 145 -25.35 -3.98 -3.05
C LEU A 145 -25.59 -5.38 -2.46
N ILE A 146 -25.43 -5.53 -1.15
CA ILE A 146 -25.92 -6.74 -0.47
C ILE A 146 -27.45 -6.78 -0.50
N ASP A 147 -28.01 -7.98 -0.41
CA ASP A 147 -29.46 -8.24 -0.43
C ASP A 147 -30.21 -7.75 -1.69
N ASN A 148 -29.50 -7.31 -2.74
CA ASN A 148 -30.06 -6.84 -4.01
C ASN A 148 -31.11 -5.72 -3.83
N LEU A 149 -30.78 -4.73 -3.01
CA LEU A 149 -31.67 -3.59 -2.69
C LEU A 149 -32.14 -2.81 -3.92
N ASP A 150 -31.32 -2.77 -4.96
CA ASP A 150 -31.64 -2.25 -6.28
C ASP A 150 -32.85 -2.97 -6.90
N HIS A 151 -32.82 -4.31 -6.95
CA HIS A 151 -33.96 -5.09 -7.43
C HIS A 151 -35.19 -4.97 -6.52
N ILE A 152 -34.99 -4.86 -5.21
CA ILE A 152 -36.10 -4.65 -4.26
C ILE A 152 -36.76 -3.29 -4.48
N ARG A 153 -35.98 -2.24 -4.77
CA ARG A 153 -36.51 -0.91 -5.13
C ARG A 153 -37.36 -0.99 -6.41
N GLU A 154 -36.88 -1.67 -7.45
CA GLU A 154 -37.64 -1.87 -8.68
C GLU A 154 -38.97 -2.59 -8.42
N GLN A 155 -38.96 -3.60 -7.56
CA GLN A 155 -40.19 -4.30 -7.13
C GLN A 155 -41.14 -3.37 -6.37
N GLN A 156 -40.65 -2.54 -5.44
CA GLN A 156 -41.47 -1.54 -4.73
C GLN A 156 -42.11 -0.54 -5.70
N LEU A 157 -41.34 -0.02 -6.66
CA LEU A 157 -41.85 0.90 -7.68
C LEU A 157 -42.91 0.23 -8.56
N LYS A 158 -42.71 -1.05 -8.92
CA LYS A 158 -43.69 -1.82 -9.65
C LYS A 158 -44.98 -2.02 -8.85
N LEU A 159 -44.90 -2.41 -7.58
CA LEU A 159 -46.06 -2.54 -6.70
C LEU A 159 -46.85 -1.22 -6.59
N ILE A 160 -46.16 -0.09 -6.44
CA ILE A 160 -46.79 1.24 -6.40
C ILE A 160 -47.41 1.59 -7.75
N SER A 161 -46.77 1.24 -8.87
CA SER A 161 -47.34 1.46 -10.20
C SER A 161 -48.62 0.65 -10.38
N THR A 162 -48.64 -0.62 -9.97
CA THR A 162 -49.83 -1.48 -9.97
C THR A 162 -50.93 -0.91 -9.09
N PHE A 163 -50.58 -0.46 -7.88
CA PHE A 163 -51.50 0.16 -6.92
C PHE A 163 -52.21 1.39 -7.49
N LYS A 164 -51.51 2.18 -8.31
CA LYS A 164 -52.05 3.39 -8.95
C LYS A 164 -52.92 3.10 -10.19
N ILE A 165 -52.99 1.86 -10.67
CA ILE A 165 -53.77 1.50 -11.87
C ILE A 165 -55.21 1.14 -11.48
N GLY A 166 -56.18 1.83 -12.08
CA GLY A 166 -57.61 1.50 -11.96
C GLY A 166 -58.09 1.49 -10.50
N ASN A 167 -58.75 0.40 -10.10
CA ASN A 167 -59.28 0.20 -8.75
C ASN A 167 -58.36 -0.66 -7.86
N ASN A 168 -57.09 -0.84 -8.20
CA ASN A 168 -56.18 -1.67 -7.40
C ASN A 168 -55.90 -1.08 -6.01
N PHE A 169 -56.27 0.18 -5.75
CA PHE A 169 -56.17 0.81 -4.44
C PHE A 169 -57.12 0.26 -3.37
N ILE A 170 -58.10 -0.58 -3.75
CA ILE A 170 -58.97 -1.30 -2.79
C ILE A 170 -58.55 -2.77 -2.61
N ASP A 171 -57.50 -3.23 -3.29
CA ASP A 171 -57.00 -4.60 -3.20
C ASP A 171 -56.20 -4.80 -1.90
N GLU A 172 -56.79 -5.56 -0.96
CA GLU A 172 -56.17 -5.87 0.34
C GLU A 172 -54.92 -6.75 0.22
N ASP A 173 -54.82 -7.60 -0.79
CA ASP A 173 -53.64 -8.44 -1.02
C ASP A 173 -52.46 -7.56 -1.44
N LEU A 174 -52.71 -6.59 -2.34
CA LEU A 174 -51.70 -5.61 -2.76
C LEU A 174 -51.26 -4.70 -1.61
N HIS A 175 -52.19 -4.29 -0.72
CA HIS A 175 -51.84 -3.58 0.51
C HIS A 175 -50.90 -4.40 1.40
N ASN A 176 -51.19 -5.68 1.59
CA ASN A 176 -50.39 -6.58 2.39
C ASN A 176 -48.99 -6.79 1.80
N GLU A 177 -48.85 -6.88 0.48
CA GLU A 177 -47.55 -6.94 -0.20
C GLU A 177 -46.72 -5.67 0.01
N LEU A 178 -47.35 -4.49 -0.16
CA LEU A 178 -46.70 -3.20 0.10
C LEU A 178 -46.23 -3.08 1.55
N LEU A 179 -47.08 -3.42 2.52
CA LEU A 179 -46.74 -3.38 3.95
C LEU A 179 -45.61 -4.36 4.31
N LYS A 180 -45.66 -5.59 3.78
CA LYS A 180 -44.58 -6.58 4.00
C LYS A 180 -43.24 -6.07 3.45
N SER A 181 -43.25 -5.48 2.26
CA SER A 181 -42.06 -4.91 1.64
C SER A 181 -41.50 -3.75 2.47
N ALA A 182 -42.35 -2.79 2.86
CA ALA A 182 -41.96 -1.63 3.66
C ALA A 182 -41.45 -2.00 5.06
N ASN A 183 -42.08 -2.96 5.74
CA ASN A 183 -41.64 -3.41 7.06
C ASN A 183 -40.29 -4.15 7.03
N LYS A 184 -39.99 -4.85 5.92
CA LYS A 184 -38.76 -5.64 5.79
C LYS A 184 -37.57 -4.81 5.32
N TYR A 185 -37.78 -3.90 4.37
CA TYR A 185 -36.70 -3.19 3.67
C TYR A 185 -36.74 -1.66 3.82
N GLY A 186 -37.76 -1.12 4.50
CA GLY A 186 -38.01 0.31 4.54
C GLY A 186 -38.60 0.84 3.23
N ASP A 187 -38.73 2.17 3.15
CA ASP A 187 -39.17 2.87 1.94
C ASP A 187 -37.97 3.17 1.04
N LEU A 188 -37.91 2.51 -0.13
CA LEU A 188 -36.83 2.69 -1.10
C LEU A 188 -37.23 3.58 -2.27
N ARG A 189 -38.48 4.08 -2.34
CA ARG A 189 -39.04 4.70 -3.54
C ARG A 189 -38.26 5.94 -4.00
N GLU A 190 -37.85 6.76 -3.05
CA GLU A 190 -37.12 8.01 -3.29
C GLU A 190 -35.60 7.87 -3.09
N ARG A 191 -35.11 6.67 -2.74
CA ARG A 191 -33.67 6.45 -2.49
C ARG A 191 -32.93 6.25 -3.80
N ASP A 192 -31.88 7.03 -4.03
CA ASP A 192 -30.97 6.80 -5.15
C ASP A 192 -29.89 5.77 -4.78
N LEU A 193 -30.14 4.52 -5.21
CA LEU A 193 -29.24 3.38 -4.98
C LEU A 193 -28.30 3.12 -6.18
N ASN A 194 -28.35 3.97 -7.22
CA ASN A 194 -27.59 3.74 -8.44
C ASN A 194 -26.13 4.21 -8.29
N LEU A 195 -25.21 3.25 -8.21
CA LEU A 195 -23.77 3.48 -8.20
C LEU A 195 -23.22 3.17 -9.60
N SER A 196 -23.00 4.21 -10.41
CA SER A 196 -22.41 4.05 -11.74
C SER A 196 -20.95 3.60 -11.66
N VAL A 197 -20.50 2.84 -12.65
CA VAL A 197 -19.09 2.42 -12.77
C VAL A 197 -18.17 3.63 -12.73
N VAL A 198 -17.07 3.53 -11.97
CA VAL A 198 -16.01 4.54 -11.93
C VAL A 198 -14.80 3.98 -12.65
N ASN A 199 -14.32 4.66 -13.68
CA ASN A 199 -13.11 4.26 -14.39
C ASN A 199 -11.91 5.00 -13.82
N PHE A 200 -10.90 4.24 -13.38
CA PHE A 200 -9.65 4.77 -12.86
C PHE A 200 -8.51 4.46 -13.84
N VAL A 201 -7.87 5.50 -14.37
CA VAL A 201 -6.72 5.35 -15.28
C VAL A 201 -5.45 5.18 -14.45
N THR A 202 -4.69 4.14 -14.75
CA THR A 202 -3.41 3.82 -14.10
C THR A 202 -2.24 4.17 -15.01
N ASP A 203 -1.17 4.69 -14.42
CA ASP A 203 0.08 5.07 -15.07
C ASP A 203 1.20 4.08 -14.68
N SER A 204 2.27 4.56 -14.06
CA SER A 204 3.30 3.73 -13.43
C SER A 204 2.87 3.30 -12.03
N PHE A 205 3.02 2.03 -11.69
CA PHE A 205 2.54 1.48 -10.42
C PHE A 205 3.38 0.32 -9.92
N TYR A 206 3.12 -0.11 -8.69
CA TYR A 206 3.60 -1.38 -8.15
C TYR A 206 2.40 -2.28 -7.83
N THR A 207 2.55 -3.59 -8.08
CA THR A 207 1.57 -4.64 -7.75
C THR A 207 2.24 -5.79 -7.00
N LYS A 208 1.50 -6.44 -6.10
CA LYS A 208 1.94 -7.67 -5.42
C LYS A 208 1.84 -8.93 -6.29
N SER A 209 1.20 -8.85 -7.46
CA SER A 209 1.16 -9.97 -8.41
C SER A 209 2.56 -10.45 -8.75
N PHE A 210 2.69 -11.74 -9.05
CA PHE A 210 3.98 -12.36 -9.40
C PHE A 210 5.09 -12.10 -8.35
N GLY A 211 4.71 -12.02 -7.07
CA GLY A 211 5.65 -11.80 -5.97
C GLY A 211 6.20 -10.38 -5.85
N GLY A 212 5.66 -9.40 -6.58
CA GLY A 212 6.07 -8.00 -6.53
C GLY A 212 6.64 -7.51 -7.86
N VAL A 213 5.96 -6.56 -8.50
CA VAL A 213 6.35 -6.00 -9.79
C VAL A 213 6.14 -4.48 -9.82
N TYR A 214 7.16 -3.75 -10.23
CA TYR A 214 7.09 -2.33 -10.57
C TYR A 214 6.93 -2.20 -12.09
N VAL A 215 5.96 -1.41 -12.52
CA VAL A 215 5.70 -1.08 -13.92
C VAL A 215 5.89 0.42 -14.10
N LEU A 216 6.88 0.81 -14.90
CA LEU A 216 7.30 2.19 -15.13
C LEU A 216 7.03 2.54 -16.61
N ARG A 217 5.97 3.29 -16.91
CA ARG A 217 5.48 3.50 -18.30
C ARG A 217 5.86 4.83 -18.95
N ASP A 218 6.08 5.87 -18.16
CA ASP A 218 6.27 7.24 -18.67
C ASP A 218 7.73 7.54 -19.01
N PHE A 219 8.43 6.55 -19.58
CA PHE A 219 9.85 6.62 -19.93
C PHE A 219 10.05 6.18 -21.39
N ILE A 220 11.23 6.46 -21.97
CA ILE A 220 11.54 6.17 -23.40
C ILE A 220 11.14 4.75 -23.80
N THR A 221 11.38 3.79 -22.91
CA THR A 221 10.92 2.41 -23.01
C THR A 221 10.36 2.02 -21.65
N PRO A 222 9.20 1.34 -21.56
CA PRO A 222 8.68 0.89 -20.28
C PRO A 222 9.67 -0.01 -19.56
N ILE A 223 9.84 0.19 -18.27
CA ILE A 223 10.71 -0.61 -17.42
C ILE A 223 9.83 -1.44 -16.49
N VAL A 224 10.10 -2.74 -16.42
CA VAL A 224 9.45 -3.67 -15.49
C VAL A 224 10.51 -4.21 -14.55
N VAL A 225 10.31 -4.03 -13.24
CA VAL A 225 11.22 -4.53 -12.21
C VAL A 225 10.51 -5.58 -11.37
N PHE A 226 11.05 -6.80 -11.37
CA PHE A 226 10.55 -7.92 -10.58
C PHE A 226 11.32 -8.05 -9.26
N GLU A 227 10.59 -8.27 -8.17
CA GLU A 227 11.18 -8.66 -6.88
C GLU A 227 11.47 -10.17 -6.82
N ASP A 228 10.65 -10.97 -7.50
CA ASP A 228 10.77 -12.42 -7.51
C ASP A 228 11.62 -12.93 -8.69
N MET A 229 12.70 -13.63 -8.37
CA MET A 229 13.66 -14.17 -9.34
C MET A 229 13.05 -15.21 -10.29
N LYS A 230 12.05 -15.99 -9.86
CA LYS A 230 11.40 -16.98 -10.73
C LYS A 230 10.60 -16.25 -11.83
N TRP A 231 9.83 -15.25 -11.46
CA TRP A 231 9.01 -14.49 -12.42
C TRP A 231 9.84 -13.61 -13.34
N TYR A 232 10.92 -13.01 -12.82
CA TYR A 232 11.93 -12.34 -13.65
C TYR A 232 12.43 -13.24 -14.79
N LYS A 233 12.86 -14.47 -14.45
CA LYS A 233 13.39 -15.44 -15.43
C LYS A 233 12.37 -15.88 -16.47
N GLU A 234 11.08 -15.82 -16.13
CA GLU A 234 10.01 -16.12 -17.08
C GLU A 234 9.75 -14.90 -17.99
N ALA A 235 9.71 -13.69 -17.42
CA ALA A 235 9.45 -12.46 -18.16
C ALA A 235 10.51 -12.16 -19.22
N ILE A 236 11.80 -12.44 -18.98
CA ILE A 236 12.88 -12.20 -19.96
C ILE A 236 12.84 -13.13 -21.18
N LYS A 237 12.00 -14.18 -21.17
CA LYS A 237 11.80 -15.05 -22.34
C LYS A 237 10.82 -14.46 -23.34
N ASP A 238 10.03 -13.47 -22.92
CA ASP A 238 9.10 -12.79 -23.79
C ASP A 238 9.85 -11.96 -24.84
N THR A 239 9.45 -12.11 -26.09
CA THR A 239 9.97 -11.34 -27.24
C THR A 239 8.85 -10.54 -27.93
N LEU A 240 7.66 -10.51 -27.34
CA LEU A 240 6.47 -9.88 -27.90
C LEU A 240 6.35 -8.42 -27.45
N HIS A 241 6.75 -8.14 -26.21
CA HIS A 241 6.65 -6.81 -25.60
C HIS A 241 7.96 -6.05 -25.73
N GLU A 242 7.87 -4.79 -26.18
CA GLU A 242 9.03 -3.88 -26.21
C GLU A 242 9.19 -3.22 -24.83
N VAL A 243 9.78 -3.96 -23.89
CA VAL A 243 10.01 -3.51 -22.51
C VAL A 243 11.41 -3.87 -22.02
N THR A 244 11.94 -3.07 -21.10
CA THR A 244 13.18 -3.41 -20.39
C THR A 244 12.83 -4.10 -19.08
N VAL A 245 13.32 -5.33 -18.86
CA VAL A 245 13.00 -6.13 -17.68
C VAL A 245 14.22 -6.28 -16.78
N PHE A 246 14.07 -5.96 -15.50
CA PHE A 246 15.10 -6.12 -14.47
C PHE A 246 14.60 -6.97 -13.30
N HIS A 247 15.54 -7.59 -12.60
CA HIS A 247 15.34 -8.04 -11.23
C HIS A 247 15.84 -6.94 -10.28
N VAL A 248 15.17 -6.77 -9.12
CA VAL A 248 15.49 -5.70 -8.16
C VAL A 248 16.94 -5.73 -7.65
N SER A 249 17.57 -6.91 -7.63
CA SER A 249 18.96 -7.09 -7.20
C SER A 249 20.02 -6.93 -8.30
N GLN A 250 19.64 -6.52 -9.51
CA GLN A 250 20.59 -6.33 -10.62
C GLN A 250 21.25 -4.95 -10.54
N PRO A 251 22.60 -4.87 -10.49
CA PRO A 251 23.30 -3.58 -10.45
C PRO A 251 22.96 -2.67 -11.65
N GLU A 252 22.70 -3.26 -12.81
CA GLU A 252 22.37 -2.54 -14.05
C GLU A 252 21.06 -1.76 -13.94
N LEU A 253 20.16 -2.14 -13.02
CA LEU A 253 18.92 -1.41 -12.76
C LEU A 253 19.23 0.03 -12.31
N MET A 254 20.10 0.20 -11.31
CA MET A 254 20.41 1.51 -10.76
C MET A 254 21.14 2.40 -11.77
N GLU A 255 22.00 1.82 -12.62
CA GLU A 255 22.60 2.52 -13.75
C GLU A 255 21.52 3.02 -14.73
N LYS A 256 20.61 2.13 -15.14
CA LYS A 256 19.54 2.47 -16.08
C LYS A 256 18.61 3.55 -15.55
N LEU A 257 18.25 3.49 -14.27
CA LEU A 257 17.40 4.51 -13.62
C LEU A 257 18.09 5.88 -13.59
N ARG A 258 19.41 5.94 -13.38
CA ARG A 258 20.19 7.18 -13.45
C ARG A 258 20.27 7.71 -14.88
N ASP A 259 20.60 6.86 -15.84
CA ASP A 259 20.75 7.23 -17.25
C ASP A 259 19.44 7.79 -17.84
N HIS A 260 18.30 7.28 -17.38
CA HIS A 260 16.98 7.74 -17.79
C HIS A 260 16.46 8.93 -16.95
N ILE A 261 17.28 9.51 -16.07
CA ILE A 261 16.93 10.67 -15.21
C ILE A 261 15.67 10.36 -14.35
N ILE A 262 15.55 9.11 -13.90
CA ILE A 262 14.49 8.66 -12.99
C ILE A 262 14.92 8.89 -11.54
N ILE A 263 16.21 8.66 -11.28
CA ILE A 263 16.84 8.90 -9.98
C ILE A 263 18.07 9.78 -10.14
N ALA A 264 18.42 10.47 -9.07
CA ALA A 264 19.63 11.26 -8.95
C ALA A 264 20.30 11.01 -7.61
N TYR A 265 21.54 11.46 -7.48
CA TYR A 265 22.23 11.57 -6.22
C TYR A 265 23.13 12.81 -6.24
N ASP A 266 23.26 13.45 -5.09
CA ASP A 266 24.26 14.48 -4.84
C ASP A 266 24.91 14.18 -3.49
N LEU A 267 26.14 13.68 -3.51
CA LEU A 267 26.83 13.28 -2.28
C LEU A 267 27.23 14.48 -1.43
N GLU A 268 27.55 15.63 -2.04
CA GLU A 268 27.95 16.84 -1.30
C GLU A 268 26.76 17.45 -0.55
N ASP A 269 25.57 17.38 -1.14
CA ASP A 269 24.35 17.89 -0.51
C ASP A 269 23.73 16.89 0.45
N ILE A 270 23.70 15.59 0.12
CA ILE A 270 23.04 14.60 0.99
C ILE A 270 23.69 14.52 2.36
N VAL A 271 25.02 14.63 2.47
CA VAL A 271 25.74 14.54 3.76
C VAL A 271 25.34 15.64 4.75
N LYS A 272 24.76 16.75 4.26
CA LYS A 272 24.24 17.85 5.07
C LYS A 272 22.80 17.61 5.55
N THR A 273 22.13 16.56 5.06
CA THR A 273 20.72 16.30 5.32
C THR A 273 20.49 15.44 6.57
N LYS A 274 19.30 15.57 7.16
CA LYS A 274 18.84 14.65 8.22
C LYS A 274 18.70 13.21 7.72
N ARG A 275 18.47 13.01 6.41
CA ARG A 275 18.35 11.68 5.80
C ARG A 275 19.65 10.91 5.87
N TYR A 276 20.76 11.54 5.48
CA TYR A 276 22.07 10.94 5.59
C TYR A 276 22.41 10.55 7.04
N GLU A 277 22.18 11.47 7.98
CA GLU A 277 22.41 11.19 9.41
C GLU A 277 21.59 9.99 9.93
N ARG A 278 20.33 9.83 9.48
CA ARG A 278 19.52 8.64 9.82
C ARG A 278 20.11 7.37 9.24
N ILE A 279 20.47 7.38 7.96
CA ILE A 279 21.06 6.22 7.26
C ILE A 279 22.37 5.80 7.93
N LYS A 280 23.25 6.78 8.19
CA LYS A 280 24.54 6.56 8.87
C LYS A 280 24.36 5.96 10.26
N LYS A 281 23.43 6.52 11.06
CA LYS A 281 23.12 6.02 12.41
C LYS A 281 22.53 4.61 12.37
N PHE A 282 21.62 4.34 11.43
CA PHE A 282 21.03 3.01 11.27
C PHE A 282 22.07 1.97 10.84
N GLU A 283 22.94 2.31 9.88
CA GLU A 283 24.05 1.44 9.48
C GLU A 283 24.99 1.17 10.65
N PHE A 284 25.36 2.20 11.40
CA PHE A 284 26.21 2.06 12.59
C PHE A 284 25.58 1.15 13.66
N ALA A 285 24.27 1.24 13.87
CA ALA A 285 23.55 0.43 14.86
C ALA A 285 23.69 -1.07 14.63
N ARG A 286 23.90 -1.51 13.37
CA ARG A 286 24.08 -2.93 13.00
C ARG A 286 25.38 -3.53 13.56
N TYR A 287 26.36 -2.69 13.88
CA TYR A 287 27.67 -3.11 14.39
C TYR A 287 27.81 -2.92 15.90
N LEU A 288 26.83 -2.30 16.56
CA LEU A 288 26.81 -2.14 18.01
C LEU A 288 26.43 -3.47 18.69
N LYS A 289 27.41 -4.11 19.33
CA LYS A 289 27.23 -5.34 20.11
C LYS A 289 27.76 -5.11 21.53
N ASP A 290 27.11 -5.73 22.51
CA ASP A 290 27.51 -5.72 23.93
C ASP A 290 27.80 -4.31 24.48
N THR A 291 26.92 -3.35 24.16
CA THR A 291 27.12 -1.95 24.53
C THR A 291 26.80 -1.69 26.00
N GLN A 292 27.57 -0.79 26.63
CA GLN A 292 27.32 -0.34 28.01
C GLN A 292 26.16 0.65 28.12
N HIS A 293 25.87 1.34 27.02
CA HIS A 293 24.78 2.31 26.91
C HIS A 293 23.69 1.74 25.97
N PRO A 294 22.42 2.09 26.17
CA PRO A 294 21.35 1.73 25.21
C PRO A 294 21.67 2.27 23.81
N ILE A 295 21.40 1.48 22.76
CA ILE A 295 21.65 1.86 21.37
C ILE A 295 21.03 3.22 21.04
N ARG A 296 19.80 3.49 21.50
CA ARG A 296 19.15 4.79 21.32
C ARG A 296 20.02 5.95 21.79
N ASP A 297 20.57 5.85 22.99
CA ASP A 297 21.35 6.93 23.58
C ASP A 297 22.67 7.11 22.83
N ILE A 298 23.28 6.01 22.36
CA ILE A 298 24.48 6.03 21.51
C ILE A 298 24.22 6.75 20.19
N LEU A 299 23.07 6.51 19.55
CA LEU A 299 22.71 7.13 18.27
C LEU A 299 22.24 8.58 18.42
N SER A 300 21.68 8.95 19.57
CA SER A 300 21.14 10.29 19.83
C SER A 300 22.18 11.27 20.39
N ASP A 301 23.12 10.81 21.23
CA ASP A 301 24.14 11.67 21.84
C ASP A 301 25.43 11.72 20.99
N PRO A 302 25.89 12.91 20.55
CA PRO A 302 27.09 13.02 19.70
C PRO A 302 28.39 12.55 20.36
N LEU A 303 28.54 12.67 21.68
CA LEU A 303 29.73 12.23 22.40
C LEU A 303 29.77 10.71 22.50
N LEU A 304 28.64 10.07 22.81
CA LEU A 304 28.51 8.62 22.81
C LEU A 304 28.71 8.07 21.40
N PHE A 305 28.07 8.66 20.38
CA PHE A 305 28.25 8.25 18.98
C PHE A 305 29.73 8.21 18.60
N LYS A 306 30.46 9.32 18.86
CA LYS A 306 31.91 9.40 18.59
C LYS A 306 32.71 8.42 19.41
N SER A 307 32.38 8.21 20.69
CA SER A 307 33.07 7.26 21.56
C SER A 307 32.95 5.83 21.03
N TYR A 308 31.72 5.38 20.71
CA TYR A 308 31.48 4.04 20.19
C TYR A 308 32.04 3.85 18.78
N LEU A 309 31.98 4.86 17.93
CA LEU A 309 32.58 4.82 16.59
C LEU A 309 34.11 4.61 16.66
N ASN A 310 34.76 5.09 17.72
CA ASN A 310 36.19 4.87 17.96
C ASN A 310 36.51 3.51 18.61
N LYS A 311 35.51 2.82 19.16
CA LYS A 311 35.65 1.48 19.76
C LYS A 311 35.46 0.34 18.76
N VAL A 312 34.71 0.56 17.67
CA VAL A 312 34.61 -0.42 16.59
C VAL A 312 35.91 -0.51 15.79
N ASP A 313 36.10 -1.64 15.12
CA ASP A 313 37.27 -1.89 14.27
C ASP A 313 37.34 -0.89 13.11
N ILE A 314 38.53 -0.78 12.52
CA ILE A 314 38.80 0.22 11.49
C ILE A 314 37.96 0.00 10.23
N ASP A 315 37.65 -1.24 9.87
CA ASP A 315 36.90 -1.53 8.66
C ASP A 315 35.42 -1.18 8.83
N THR A 316 34.84 -1.47 9.99
CA THR A 316 33.51 -0.98 10.37
C THR A 316 33.44 0.54 10.36
N ARG A 317 34.44 1.22 10.94
CA ARG A 317 34.49 2.69 10.95
C ARG A 317 34.55 3.27 9.53
N LYS A 318 35.36 2.65 8.66
CA LYS A 318 35.48 3.05 7.25
C LYS A 318 34.17 2.93 6.49
N LYS A 319 33.35 1.91 6.79
CA LYS A 319 32.02 1.70 6.19
C LYS A 319 31.02 2.75 6.63
N VAL A 320 30.91 2.98 7.93
CA VAL A 320 29.98 3.99 8.51
C VAL A 320 30.29 5.39 8.01
N MET A 321 31.57 5.73 7.85
CA MET A 321 32.04 7.05 7.40
C MET A 321 32.37 7.09 5.91
N SER A 322 31.90 6.12 5.12
CA SER A 322 32.40 5.93 3.74
C SER A 322 32.10 7.11 2.82
N VAL A 323 30.94 7.74 2.94
CA VAL A 323 30.56 8.89 2.09
C VAL A 323 31.39 10.11 2.44
N GLU A 324 31.55 10.46 3.74
CA GLU A 324 32.41 11.58 4.12
C GLU A 324 33.87 11.33 3.70
N ARG A 325 34.35 10.10 3.88
CA ARG A 325 35.70 9.70 3.45
C ARG A 325 35.89 9.78 1.94
N TYR A 326 34.86 9.49 1.16
CA TYR A 326 34.92 9.63 -0.29
C TYR A 326 35.05 11.11 -0.68
N LEU A 327 34.22 11.98 -0.10
CA LEU A 327 34.26 13.43 -0.36
C LEU A 327 35.60 14.05 0.06
N GLU A 328 36.12 13.74 1.25
CA GLU A 328 37.43 14.20 1.72
C GLU A 328 38.57 13.79 0.76
N LYS A 329 38.50 12.58 0.20
CA LYS A 329 39.50 12.14 -0.78
C LYS A 329 39.34 12.79 -2.14
N LEU A 330 38.11 13.08 -2.55
CA LEU A 330 37.81 13.77 -3.81
C LEU A 330 38.34 15.21 -3.80
N GLU A 331 38.32 15.89 -2.64
CA GLU A 331 38.99 17.18 -2.45
C GLU A 331 40.52 17.12 -2.71
N THR A 332 41.13 15.95 -2.49
CA THR A 332 42.58 15.74 -2.64
C THR A 332 42.97 15.17 -4.01
N SER A 333 42.15 14.28 -4.59
CA SER A 333 42.43 13.63 -5.88
C SER A 333 41.17 13.04 -6.52
N ASN A 334 40.98 13.32 -7.81
CA ASN A 334 39.87 12.79 -8.63
C ASN A 334 40.09 11.35 -9.13
N GLN A 335 41.10 10.64 -8.63
CA GLN A 335 41.44 9.28 -9.09
C GLN A 335 40.60 8.19 -8.42
N TYR A 336 39.95 8.48 -7.29
CA TYR A 336 39.16 7.51 -6.55
C TYR A 336 37.76 7.41 -7.14
N LYS A 337 37.31 6.18 -7.44
CA LYS A 337 35.91 5.94 -7.82
C LYS A 337 35.07 5.77 -6.55
N ILE A 338 33.78 6.11 -6.65
CA ILE A 338 32.81 5.92 -5.54
C ILE A 338 32.82 4.47 -5.06
N SER A 339 32.79 3.52 -6.01
CA SER A 339 32.81 2.08 -5.78
C SER A 339 34.05 1.57 -5.03
N ASP A 340 35.13 2.35 -4.97
CA ASP A 340 36.35 1.96 -4.26
C ASP A 340 36.25 2.23 -2.74
N ILE A 341 35.26 3.03 -2.31
CA ILE A 341 35.19 3.59 -0.95
C ILE A 341 33.82 3.36 -0.30
N VAL A 342 32.73 3.54 -1.06
CA VAL A 342 31.36 3.44 -0.58
C VAL A 342 30.80 2.09 -1.01
N ASP A 343 30.30 1.31 -0.03
CA ASP A 343 29.62 0.04 -0.30
C ASP A 343 28.38 0.30 -1.19
N ASP A 344 28.13 -0.57 -2.17
CA ASP A 344 27.05 -0.40 -3.16
C ASP A 344 25.69 -0.19 -2.49
N ASP A 345 25.30 -1.04 -1.53
CA ASP A 345 24.05 -0.88 -0.77
C ASP A 345 23.90 0.52 -0.17
N LEU A 346 24.98 1.09 0.37
CA LEU A 346 24.95 2.40 1.02
C LEU A 346 24.88 3.51 -0.03
N PHE A 347 25.59 3.36 -1.14
CA PHE A 347 25.51 4.29 -2.26
C PHE A 347 24.10 4.30 -2.88
N GLU A 348 23.48 3.14 -3.07
CA GLU A 348 22.10 3.02 -3.53
C GLU A 348 21.13 3.74 -2.59
N ALA A 349 21.33 3.62 -1.28
CA ALA A 349 20.54 4.33 -0.28
C ALA A 349 20.66 5.87 -0.34
N MET A 350 21.67 6.42 -1.03
CA MET A 350 21.84 7.87 -1.22
C MET A 350 21.01 8.42 -2.39
N HIS A 351 20.46 7.57 -3.24
CA HIS A 351 19.69 8.02 -4.39
C HIS A 351 18.33 8.58 -3.96
N GLU A 352 17.78 9.46 -4.79
CA GLU A 352 16.43 10.00 -4.66
C GLU A 352 15.76 10.08 -6.03
N PRO A 353 14.41 10.04 -6.10
CA PRO A 353 13.68 10.28 -7.34
C PRO A 353 14.05 11.66 -7.89
N HIS A 354 14.22 11.73 -9.20
CA HIS A 354 14.53 13.00 -9.85
C HIS A 354 13.38 14.00 -9.69
N SER A 355 13.71 15.26 -9.42
CA SER A 355 12.74 16.32 -9.11
C SER A 355 11.77 16.65 -10.24
N SER A 356 12.09 16.27 -11.48
CA SER A 356 11.22 16.46 -12.65
C SER A 356 10.05 15.46 -12.71
N LEU A 357 10.09 14.37 -11.93
CA LEU A 357 9.02 13.38 -11.93
C LEU A 357 7.76 13.95 -11.27
N HIS A 358 6.60 13.52 -11.74
CA HIS A 358 5.34 13.85 -11.09
C HIS A 358 5.33 13.29 -9.64
N PRO A 359 4.73 13.98 -8.65
CA PRO A 359 4.79 13.55 -7.24
C PRO A 359 4.39 12.08 -7.00
N LYS A 360 3.35 11.60 -7.70
CA LYS A 360 2.93 10.18 -7.61
C LYS A 360 4.01 9.20 -8.09
N HIS A 361 4.77 9.56 -9.11
CA HIS A 361 5.88 8.74 -9.59
C HIS A 361 7.07 8.83 -8.64
N GLN A 362 7.32 9.99 -8.04
CA GLN A 362 8.34 10.11 -6.99
C GLN A 362 8.07 9.14 -5.84
N ASP A 363 6.81 9.04 -5.38
CA ASP A 363 6.43 8.09 -4.32
C ASP A 363 6.66 6.63 -4.73
N LEU A 364 6.38 6.27 -5.99
CA LEU A 364 6.64 4.92 -6.51
C LEU A 364 8.15 4.61 -6.58
N ILE A 365 8.95 5.57 -7.06
CA ILE A 365 10.39 5.42 -7.15
C ILE A 365 11.01 5.38 -5.75
N TRP A 366 10.48 6.15 -4.79
CA TRP A 366 10.88 6.02 -3.39
C TRP A 366 10.63 4.62 -2.85
N LYS A 367 9.44 4.04 -3.13
CA LYS A 367 9.16 2.65 -2.78
C LYS A 367 10.16 1.68 -3.42
N LEU A 368 10.55 1.88 -4.68
CA LEU A 368 11.56 1.05 -5.34
C LEU A 368 12.94 1.18 -4.68
N LEU A 369 13.41 2.41 -4.44
CA LEU A 369 14.72 2.67 -3.84
C LEU A 369 14.83 2.09 -2.41
N VAL A 370 13.77 2.20 -1.62
CA VAL A 370 13.68 1.62 -0.28
C VAL A 370 13.67 0.10 -0.33
N ASN A 371 13.04 -0.50 -1.34
CA ASN A 371 13.04 -1.96 -1.54
C ASN A 371 14.44 -2.46 -1.90
N ILE A 372 15.15 -1.75 -2.80
CA ILE A 372 16.54 -2.04 -3.18
C ILE A 372 17.47 -1.91 -1.97
N SER A 373 17.42 -0.78 -1.26
CA SER A 373 18.29 -0.52 -0.11
C SER A 373 17.53 0.07 1.10
N PRO A 374 17.03 -0.79 2.02
CA PRO A 374 16.20 -0.39 3.16
C PRO A 374 17.05 0.16 4.32
N LYS A 375 17.83 1.23 4.09
CA LYS A 375 18.74 1.81 5.10
C LYS A 375 18.20 3.04 5.81
N ASP A 376 17.16 3.69 5.29
CA ASP A 376 16.48 4.80 5.96
C ASP A 376 15.19 4.32 6.63
N VAL A 377 15.22 4.17 7.95
CA VAL A 377 14.07 3.69 8.74
C VAL A 377 12.80 4.54 8.59
N LEU A 378 12.94 5.84 8.33
CA LEU A 378 11.79 6.74 8.15
C LEU A 378 11.11 6.46 6.81
N PHE A 379 11.90 6.38 5.75
CA PHE A 379 11.41 6.14 4.39
C PHE A 379 10.91 4.70 4.24
N LEU A 380 11.57 3.75 4.89
CA LEU A 380 11.08 2.38 5.02
C LEU A 380 9.67 2.36 5.64
N TYR A 381 9.44 3.11 6.72
CA TYR A 381 8.11 3.22 7.31
C TYR A 381 7.08 3.95 6.41
N TRP A 382 7.50 4.93 5.60
CA TRP A 382 6.58 5.67 4.73
C TRP A 382 6.18 4.90 3.47
N TYR A 383 7.14 4.25 2.82
CA TYR A 383 6.98 3.68 1.48
C TYR A 383 6.85 2.14 1.46
N ASP A 384 7.36 1.45 2.49
CA ASP A 384 7.21 -0.01 2.62
C ASP A 384 6.96 -0.47 4.07
N LYS A 385 5.72 -0.25 4.54
CA LYS A 385 5.33 -0.60 5.91
C LYS A 385 5.41 -2.09 6.20
N GLU A 386 5.20 -2.94 5.20
CA GLU A 386 5.23 -4.40 5.38
C GLU A 386 6.65 -4.87 5.68
N GLU A 387 7.61 -4.46 4.84
CA GLU A 387 9.03 -4.77 5.08
C GLU A 387 9.54 -4.06 6.35
N PHE A 388 9.11 -2.82 6.62
CA PHE A 388 9.39 -2.15 7.89
C PHE A 388 8.99 -2.99 9.10
N TYR A 389 7.75 -3.50 9.16
CA TYR A 389 7.28 -4.28 10.30
C TYR A 389 8.01 -5.62 10.42
N LYS A 390 8.38 -6.25 9.31
CA LYS A 390 9.16 -7.48 9.28
C LYS A 390 10.55 -7.27 9.87
N GLN A 391 11.26 -6.21 9.46
CA GLN A 391 12.57 -5.86 10.02
C GLN A 391 12.47 -5.39 11.47
N TYR A 392 11.46 -4.59 11.80
CA TYR A 392 11.26 -4.04 13.15
C TYR A 392 11.17 -5.12 14.23
N ILE A 393 10.63 -6.31 13.91
CA ILE A 393 10.54 -7.43 14.85
C ILE A 393 11.91 -7.92 15.29
N THR A 394 12.90 -7.91 14.38
CA THR A 394 14.24 -8.47 14.62
C THR A 394 15.20 -7.49 15.30
N TRP A 395 14.86 -6.19 15.32
CA TRP A 395 15.72 -5.16 15.92
C TRP A 395 15.81 -5.25 17.44
N ASP A 396 16.95 -4.81 17.98
CA ASP A 396 17.15 -4.63 19.42
C ASP A 396 16.09 -3.69 20.02
N ASP A 397 15.72 -3.92 21.28
CA ASP A 397 14.67 -3.14 21.94
C ASP A 397 15.01 -1.66 22.12
N SER A 398 16.29 -1.31 22.29
CA SER A 398 16.73 0.09 22.34
C SER A 398 16.75 0.71 20.94
N LEU A 399 17.17 -0.03 19.91
CA LEU A 399 17.08 0.44 18.52
C LEU A 399 15.63 0.74 18.13
N LYS A 400 14.69 -0.12 18.53
CA LYS A 400 13.25 0.11 18.33
C LYS A 400 12.75 1.43 18.92
N ASP A 401 13.29 1.86 20.07
CA ASP A 401 12.91 3.14 20.69
C ASP A 401 13.43 4.32 19.87
N TRP A 402 14.68 4.25 19.41
CA TRP A 402 15.28 5.26 18.53
C TRP A 402 14.50 5.41 17.21
N VAL A 403 14.10 4.29 16.60
CA VAL A 403 13.32 4.32 15.36
C VAL A 403 11.93 4.92 15.59
N ILE A 404 11.25 4.57 16.69
CA ILE A 404 9.95 5.17 17.03
C ILE A 404 10.08 6.68 17.20
N GLU A 405 11.05 7.13 17.98
CA GLU A 405 11.31 8.57 18.20
C GLU A 405 11.62 9.28 16.88
N THR A 406 12.45 8.66 16.04
CA THR A 406 12.78 9.19 14.70
C THR A 406 11.54 9.34 13.83
N ILE A 407 10.67 8.33 13.80
CA ILE A 407 9.44 8.38 13.00
C ILE A 407 8.46 9.41 13.57
N SER A 408 8.21 9.37 14.87
CA SER A 408 7.27 10.29 15.53
C SER A 408 7.66 11.76 15.42
N ASN A 409 8.96 12.08 15.37
CA ASN A 409 9.44 13.45 15.20
C ASN A 409 9.32 13.98 13.75
N ASN A 410 8.89 13.16 12.80
CA ASN A 410 8.79 13.51 11.37
C ASN A 410 7.39 13.26 10.78
N ILE A 411 6.38 12.93 11.59
CA ILE A 411 4.97 12.74 11.16
C ILE A 411 4.15 13.99 11.38
#